data_AF-A0A7Y2H5Q8-F1
#
_entry.id   AF-A0A7Y2H5Q8-F1
#
_cell.length_a   1.000
_cell.length_b   1.000
_cell.length_c   1.000
_cell.angle_alpha   90.00
_cell.angle_beta   90.00
_cell.angle_gamma   90.00
#
_symmetry.space_group_name_H-M   'P 1'
#
loop_
_entity.id
_entity.type
_entity.pdbx_description
1 polymer ?
#
loop_
_entity_poly.entity_id
_entity_poly.type
_entity_poly.pdbx_seq_one_letter_code
_entity_poly.pdbx_strand_id
1 'polypeptide(L)'
;FQLTADGIYFANIEPDFNVLPLISRHFRSRYADQEWIIYDLKRNYGLHYDGNRLSLVNMDLPKSYTNSLKLGDEFHEDESTYQQLWGTYFQKTNIRSRINKKLHEQHVPRRYWKYLSEKNPANALPGA
;
A
#
# COMPACT_ATOMS: atom_id res chain seq x y z
N PHE A 1 1.80 -2.47 -2.75
CA PHE A 1 2.78 -3.30 -2.05
C PHE A 1 4.03 -2.49 -1.85
N GLN A 2 4.79 -2.79 -0.80
CA GLN A 2 6.12 -2.30 -0.52
C GLN A 2 7.01 -3.53 -0.33
N LEU A 3 8.17 -3.57 -0.95
CA LEU A 3 9.12 -4.67 -0.84
C LEU A 3 9.79 -4.62 0.54
N THR A 4 9.73 -5.73 1.28
CA THR A 4 10.46 -5.88 2.55
C THR A 4 11.95 -6.14 2.28
N ALA A 5 12.79 -5.94 3.29
CA ALA A 5 14.21 -6.31 3.22
C ALA A 5 14.42 -7.82 2.93
N ASP A 6 13.46 -8.66 3.31
CA ASP A 6 13.45 -10.10 3.05
C ASP A 6 12.98 -10.49 1.63
N GLY A 7 12.67 -9.52 0.78
CA GLY A 7 12.22 -9.77 -0.60
C GLY A 7 10.75 -10.13 -0.75
N ILE A 8 9.93 -9.90 0.28
CA ILE A 8 8.48 -10.18 0.27
C ILE A 8 7.71 -8.89 0.00
N TYR A 9 6.73 -8.93 -0.90
CA TYR A 9 5.87 -7.78 -1.15
C TYR A 9 4.78 -7.67 -0.08
N PHE A 10 4.83 -6.62 0.73
CA PHE A 10 3.88 -6.40 1.81
C PHE A 10 2.82 -5.33 1.47
N ALA A 11 1.58 -5.56 1.86
CA ALA A 11 0.50 -4.57 1.82
C ALA A 11 -0.34 -4.63 3.09
N ASN A 12 -0.53 -3.49 3.75
CA ASN A 12 -1.45 -3.31 4.86
C ASN A 12 -2.80 -2.76 4.37
N ILE A 13 -3.89 -3.25 4.97
CA ILE A 13 -5.25 -2.78 4.70
C ILE A 13 -6.04 -2.63 6.02
N GLU A 14 -7.01 -1.71 6.02
CA GLU A 14 -7.99 -1.53 7.10
C GLU A 14 -9.43 -1.45 6.55
N PRO A 15 -9.96 -2.55 5.99
CA PRO A 15 -11.30 -2.57 5.42
C PRO A 15 -12.38 -2.61 6.51
N ASP A 16 -13.53 -1.99 6.23
CA ASP A 16 -14.67 -2.01 7.14
C ASP A 16 -15.17 -3.46 7.38
N PHE A 17 -15.16 -4.28 6.32
CA PHE A 17 -15.58 -5.69 6.32
C PHE A 17 -14.43 -6.67 6.07
N ASN A 18 -14.68 -7.96 6.33
CA ASN A 18 -13.69 -8.99 6.10
C ASN A 18 -13.61 -9.33 4.60
N VAL A 19 -12.67 -8.70 3.89
CA VAL A 19 -12.53 -8.84 2.43
C VAL A 19 -11.39 -9.75 2.01
N LEU A 20 -10.47 -10.11 2.91
CA LEU A 20 -9.29 -10.93 2.56
C LEU A 20 -9.68 -12.19 1.78
N PRO A 21 -10.63 -13.04 2.23
CA PRO A 21 -11.01 -14.24 1.49
C PRO A 21 -11.49 -13.95 0.06
N LEU A 22 -12.18 -12.81 -0.15
CA LEU A 22 -12.77 -12.42 -1.43
C LEU A 22 -11.71 -11.95 -2.44
N ILE A 23 -10.67 -11.25 -1.97
CA ILE A 23 -9.63 -10.70 -2.84
C ILE A 23 -8.51 -11.70 -3.15
N SER A 24 -8.40 -12.79 -2.38
CA SER A 24 -7.35 -13.83 -2.51
C SER A 24 -7.13 -14.30 -3.96
N ARG A 25 -8.20 -14.63 -4.67
CA ARG A 25 -8.15 -15.11 -6.07
C ARG A 25 -7.58 -14.06 -7.02
N HIS A 26 -7.95 -12.79 -6.81
CA HIS A 26 -7.49 -11.70 -7.67
C HIS A 26 -5.96 -11.53 -7.55
N PHE A 27 -5.45 -11.43 -6.33
CA PHE A 27 -4.03 -11.20 -6.11
C PHE A 27 -3.17 -12.40 -6.50
N ARG A 28 -3.62 -13.63 -6.18
CA ARG A 28 -2.93 -14.86 -6.63
C ARG A 28 -2.80 -14.95 -8.15
N SER A 29 -3.85 -14.57 -8.88
CA SER A 29 -3.83 -14.63 -10.34
C SER A 29 -2.95 -13.54 -10.97
N ARG A 30 -2.83 -12.38 -10.32
CA ARG A 30 -2.19 -11.18 -10.90
C ARG A 30 -0.71 -11.04 -10.55
N TYR A 31 -0.32 -11.58 -9.39
CA TYR A 31 1.02 -11.57 -8.82
C TYR A 31 1.42 -13.02 -8.51
N ALA A 32 1.39 -13.88 -9.53
CA ALA A 32 1.65 -15.32 -9.38
C ALA A 32 3.15 -15.64 -9.25
N ASP A 33 4.00 -14.73 -9.72
CA ASP A 33 5.46 -14.80 -9.81
C ASP A 33 6.17 -14.11 -8.64
N GLN A 34 5.43 -13.55 -7.68
CA GLN A 34 5.96 -12.80 -6.56
C GLN A 34 5.44 -13.38 -5.24
N GLU A 35 6.30 -13.42 -4.22
CA GLU A 35 5.88 -13.70 -2.85
C GLU A 35 5.29 -12.43 -2.22
N TRP A 36 4.10 -12.54 -1.63
CA TRP A 36 3.42 -11.37 -1.07
C TRP A 36 2.57 -11.66 0.16
N ILE A 37 2.37 -10.62 0.97
CA ILE A 37 1.48 -10.61 2.12
C ILE A 37 0.50 -9.44 2.02
N ILE A 38 -0.78 -9.71 2.19
CA ILE A 38 -1.81 -8.68 2.40
C ILE A 38 -2.36 -8.84 3.82
N TYR A 39 -2.14 -7.85 4.66
CA TYR A 39 -2.44 -7.90 6.09
C TYR A 39 -3.57 -6.95 6.48
N ASP A 40 -4.62 -7.47 7.12
CA ASP A 40 -5.70 -6.68 7.70
C ASP A 40 -5.33 -6.27 9.14
N LEU A 41 -4.96 -5.00 9.30
CA LEU A 41 -4.55 -4.43 10.59
C LEU A 41 -5.70 -4.41 11.62
N LYS A 42 -6.96 -4.34 11.16
CA LYS A 42 -8.13 -4.29 12.05
C LYS A 42 -8.47 -5.66 12.64
N ARG A 43 -8.22 -6.72 11.88
CA ARG A 43 -8.54 -8.11 12.27
C ARG A 43 -7.32 -8.92 12.71
N ASN A 44 -6.13 -8.32 12.62
CA ASN A 44 -4.85 -8.92 12.97
C ASN A 44 -4.58 -10.27 12.29
N TYR A 45 -4.81 -10.34 10.99
CA TYR A 45 -4.42 -11.48 10.18
C TYR A 45 -4.23 -11.08 8.71
N GLY A 46 -3.51 -11.90 7.96
CA GLY A 46 -3.23 -11.66 6.55
C GLY A 46 -3.33 -12.90 5.69
N LEU A 47 -3.30 -12.68 4.38
CA LEU A 47 -3.03 -13.69 3.38
C LEU A 47 -1.57 -13.63 3.01
N HIS A 48 -0.89 -14.78 3.05
CA HIS A 48 0.47 -14.94 2.54
C HIS A 48 0.42 -15.87 1.34
N TYR A 49 1.08 -15.46 0.26
CA TYR A 49 1.25 -16.25 -0.94
C TYR A 49 2.72 -16.48 -1.19
N ASP A 50 3.15 -17.74 -1.15
CA ASP A 50 4.55 -18.18 -1.26
C ASP A 50 5.01 -18.43 -2.71
N GLY A 51 4.23 -17.97 -3.69
CA GLY A 51 4.44 -18.28 -5.12
C GLY A 51 3.69 -19.54 -5.60
N ASN A 52 3.15 -20.37 -4.71
CA ASN A 52 2.39 -21.57 -5.07
C ASN A 52 1.05 -21.69 -4.34
N ARG A 53 1.08 -21.47 -3.02
CA ARG A 53 -0.03 -21.67 -2.09
C ARG A 53 -0.33 -20.41 -1.34
N LEU A 54 -1.58 -20.32 -0.89
CA LEU A 54 -2.08 -19.21 -0.11
C LEU A 54 -2.39 -19.72 1.30
N SER A 55 -1.84 -19.06 2.31
CA SER A 55 -1.99 -19.38 3.73
C SER A 55 -2.53 -18.17 4.49
N LEU A 56 -3.12 -18.45 5.66
CA LEU A 56 -3.49 -17.41 6.62
C LEU A 56 -2.33 -17.23 7.59
N VAL A 57 -1.93 -15.98 7.81
CA VAL A 57 -0.85 -15.62 8.72
C VAL A 57 -1.36 -14.66 9.78
N ASN A 58 -0.79 -14.76 10.98
CA ASN A 58 -0.98 -13.81 12.07
C ASN A 58 0.41 -13.39 12.53
N MET A 59 0.66 -12.09 12.59
CA MET A 59 1.98 -11.53 12.85
C MET A 59 1.86 -10.32 13.77
N ASP A 60 2.81 -10.20 14.70
CA ASP A 60 2.98 -8.96 15.46
C ASP A 60 3.76 -7.97 14.61
N LEU A 61 3.05 -7.02 14.02
CA LEU A 61 3.64 -6.05 13.10
C LEU A 61 4.25 -4.84 13.84
N PRO A 62 5.47 -4.42 13.47
CA PRO A 62 6.03 -3.14 13.91
C PRO A 62 5.17 -1.95 13.45
N LYS A 63 5.35 -0.80 14.10
CA LYS A 63 4.60 0.41 13.75
C LYS A 63 4.85 0.90 12.32
N SER A 64 6.02 0.63 11.73
CA SER A 64 6.34 0.98 10.33
C SER A 64 5.34 0.36 9.34
N TYR A 65 4.91 -0.88 9.59
CA TYR A 65 3.91 -1.58 8.78
C TYR A 65 2.48 -1.06 8.92
N THR A 66 2.21 -0.10 9.82
CA THR A 66 0.86 0.46 10.01
C THR A 66 0.56 1.67 9.11
N ASN A 67 1.59 2.24 8.49
CA ASN A 67 1.47 3.44 7.66
C ASN A 67 2.42 3.32 6.47
N SER A 68 1.88 3.17 5.26
CA SER A 68 2.69 2.99 4.04
C SER A 68 3.57 4.19 3.68
N LEU A 69 3.32 5.36 4.29
CA LEU A 69 4.16 6.56 4.14
C LEU A 69 5.43 6.52 5.00
N LYS A 70 5.49 5.63 6.00
CA LYS A 70 6.62 5.50 6.92
C LYS A 70 7.38 4.22 6.59
N LEU A 71 8.44 4.37 5.81
CA LEU A 71 9.40 3.30 5.60
C LEU A 71 10.31 3.21 6.83
N GLY A 72 10.32 2.04 7.47
CA GLY A 72 11.33 1.67 8.46
C GLY A 72 12.39 0.75 7.85
N ASP A 73 13.33 0.30 8.67
CA ASP A 73 14.44 -0.58 8.27
C ASP A 73 13.98 -1.96 7.79
N GLU A 74 12.70 -2.30 8.00
CA GLU A 74 12.12 -3.56 7.56
C GLU A 74 11.78 -3.59 6.05
N PHE A 75 11.86 -2.44 5.38
CA PHE A 75 11.64 -2.31 3.94
C PHE A 75 12.96 -2.26 3.16
N HIS A 76 12.90 -2.65 1.89
CA HIS A 76 14.05 -2.57 0.99
C HIS A 76 14.50 -1.12 0.82
N GLU A 77 15.81 -0.88 0.72
CA GLU A 77 16.41 0.46 0.65
C GLU A 77 15.85 1.31 -0.50
N ASP A 78 15.60 0.67 -1.64
CA ASP A 78 15.03 1.29 -2.85
C ASP A 78 13.56 1.71 -2.73
N GLU A 79 12.81 1.27 -1.71
CA GLU A 79 11.39 1.63 -1.56
C GLU A 79 11.19 3.14 -1.48
N SER A 80 12.13 3.84 -0.84
CA SER A 80 12.10 5.30 -0.76
C SER A 80 12.15 5.94 -2.16
N THR A 81 13.03 5.43 -3.02
CA THR A 81 13.17 5.85 -4.42
C THR A 81 11.89 5.55 -5.21
N TYR A 82 11.30 4.37 -5.05
CA TYR A 82 10.05 4.02 -5.74
C TYR A 82 8.88 4.94 -5.34
N GLN A 83 8.76 5.30 -4.06
CA GLN A 83 7.72 6.24 -3.61
C GLN A 83 7.92 7.65 -4.21
N GLN A 84 9.16 8.11 -4.36
CA GLN A 84 9.48 9.39 -5.01
C GLN A 84 9.19 9.36 -6.52
N LEU A 85 9.53 8.26 -7.20
CA LEU A 85 9.22 8.06 -8.62
C LEU A 85 7.71 8.09 -8.85
N TRP A 86 6.94 7.39 -8.01
CA TRP A 86 5.48 7.43 -8.04
C TRP A 86 4.94 8.85 -7.84
N GLY A 87 5.43 9.56 -6.83
CA GLY A 87 5.03 10.94 -6.56
C GLY A 87 5.30 11.86 -7.77
N THR A 88 6.47 11.72 -8.39
CA THR A 88 6.86 12.47 -9.58
C THR A 88 5.94 12.15 -10.76
N TYR A 89 5.72 10.87 -11.05
CA TYR A 89 4.82 10.42 -12.11
C TYR A 89 3.40 10.94 -11.91
N PHE A 90 2.85 10.79 -10.70
CA PHE A 90 1.51 11.22 -10.35
C PHE A 90 1.34 12.73 -10.60
N GLN A 91 2.34 13.53 -10.24
CA GLN A 91 2.28 14.97 -10.48
C GLN A 91 2.39 15.35 -11.96
N LYS A 92 3.33 14.73 -12.68
CA LYS A 92 3.62 15.10 -14.08
C LYS A 92 2.49 14.71 -15.04
N THR A 93 1.78 13.63 -14.73
CA THR A 93 0.65 13.16 -15.54
C THR A 93 -0.68 13.81 -15.17
N ASN A 94 -0.76 14.47 -14.01
CA ASN A 94 -2.01 15.08 -13.56
C ASN A 94 -2.37 16.35 -14.34
N ILE A 95 -3.64 16.44 -14.75
CA ILE A 95 -4.16 17.57 -15.50
C ILE A 95 -4.79 18.55 -14.51
N ARG A 96 -4.13 19.69 -14.29
CA ARG A 96 -4.55 20.68 -13.27
C ARG A 96 -6.01 21.12 -13.39
N SER A 97 -6.51 21.30 -14.61
CA SER A 97 -7.90 21.71 -14.85
C SER A 97 -8.94 20.64 -14.50
N ARG A 98 -8.53 19.37 -14.31
CA ARG A 98 -9.42 18.26 -13.91
C ARG A 98 -9.43 18.02 -12.41
N ILE A 99 -8.72 18.81 -11.62
CA ILE A 99 -8.64 18.63 -10.16
C ILE A 99 -9.97 19.06 -9.53
N ASN A 100 -10.72 18.09 -9.01
CA ASN A 100 -11.89 18.32 -8.17
C ASN A 100 -11.65 17.73 -6.77
N LYS A 101 -11.17 18.57 -5.85
CA LYS A 101 -10.81 18.14 -4.48
C LYS A 101 -12.01 17.57 -3.72
N LYS A 102 -13.20 18.18 -3.86
CA LYS A 102 -14.42 17.74 -3.17
C LYS A 102 -14.84 16.34 -3.62
N LEU A 103 -14.87 16.08 -4.93
CA LEU A 103 -15.23 14.77 -5.46
C LEU A 103 -14.19 13.70 -5.08
N HIS A 104 -12.90 14.06 -5.12
CA HIS A 104 -11.83 13.17 -4.70
C HIS A 104 -11.96 12.74 -3.23
N GLU A 105 -12.30 13.65 -2.32
CA GLU A 105 -12.53 13.33 -0.91
C GLU A 105 -13.80 12.48 -0.68
N GLN A 106 -14.81 12.62 -1.53
CA GLN A 106 -16.01 11.76 -1.47
C GLN A 106 -15.70 10.32 -1.91
N HIS A 107 -14.91 10.14 -2.95
CA HIS A 107 -14.53 8.81 -3.44
C HIS A 107 -13.40 8.17 -2.63
N VAL A 108 -12.48 8.98 -2.11
CA VAL A 108 -11.31 8.53 -1.35
C VAL A 108 -11.24 9.33 -0.04
N PRO A 109 -11.97 8.89 1.00
CA PRO A 109 -11.97 9.56 2.29
C PRO A 109 -10.57 9.71 2.88
N ARG A 110 -10.30 10.86 3.50
CA ARG A 110 -8.97 11.21 4.04
C ARG A 110 -8.38 10.19 5.01
N ARG A 111 -9.21 9.41 5.71
CA ARG A 111 -8.78 8.33 6.61
C ARG A 111 -7.89 7.28 5.92
N TYR A 112 -8.04 7.09 4.61
CA TYR A 112 -7.25 6.14 3.83
C TYR A 112 -5.97 6.75 3.23
N TRP A 113 -5.78 8.06 3.31
CA TRP A 113 -4.64 8.73 2.67
C TRP A 113 -3.29 8.35 3.29
N LYS A 114 -3.29 7.83 4.53
CA LYS A 114 -2.09 7.22 5.15
C LYS A 114 -1.53 6.00 4.40
N TYR A 115 -2.27 5.46 3.43
CA TYR A 115 -1.83 4.35 2.57
C TYR A 115 -1.49 4.80 1.15
N LEU A 116 -1.63 6.10 0.83
CA LEU A 116 -1.48 6.64 -0.53
C LEU A 116 -0.17 7.42 -0.65
N SER A 117 0.84 6.84 -1.30
CA SER A 117 2.16 7.46 -1.43
C SER A 117 2.12 8.84 -2.10
N GLU A 118 1.17 9.10 -3.00
CA GLU A 118 0.97 10.43 -3.61
C GLU A 118 0.42 11.49 -2.64
N LYS A 119 -0.07 11.09 -1.46
CA LYS A 119 -0.50 11.99 -0.40
C LYS A 119 0.59 12.25 0.63
N ASN A 120 1.78 11.67 0.45
CA ASN A 120 2.93 11.96 1.29
C ASN A 120 3.29 13.46 1.19
N PRO A 121 3.36 14.21 2.30
CA PRO A 121 3.81 15.61 2.28
C PRO A 121 5.19 15.79 1.67
N ALA A 122 6.08 14.80 1.79
CA ALA A 122 7.40 14.83 1.16
C ALA A 122 7.35 14.81 -0.38
N ASN A 123 6.25 14.30 -0.94
CA ASN A 123 5.98 14.31 -2.37
C ASN A 123 5.19 15.57 -2.79
N ALA A 124 4.77 16.45 -1.89
CA ALA A 124 4.05 17.66 -2.25
C ALA A 124 5.02 18.78 -2.67
N LEU A 125 4.69 19.54 -3.73
CA LEU A 125 5.45 20.73 -4.12
C LEU A 125 5.29 21.84 -3.05
N PRO A 126 6.31 22.70 -2.86
CA PRO A 126 6.14 23.94 -2.12
C PRO A 126 5.05 24.79 -2.80
N GLY A 127 3.95 25.07 -2.09
CA GLY A 127 2.90 26.01 -2.53
C GLY A 127 1.65 25.42 -3.19
N ALA A 128 1.31 24.14 -2.93
CA ALA A 128 0.04 23.52 -3.36
C ALA A 128 -1.08 23.57 -2.29
#